data_AF-A0A955ZHQ4-F1
#
_entry.id   AF-A0A955ZHQ4-F1
#
_cell.length_a   1.000
_cell.length_b   1.000
_cell.length_c   1.000
_cell.angle_alpha   90.00
_cell.angle_beta   90.00
_cell.angle_gamma   90.00
#
_symmetry.space_group_name_H-M   'P 1'
#
loop_
_entity.id
_entity.type
_entity.pdbx_description
1 polymer ?
#
loop_
_entity_poly.entity_id
_entity_poly.type
_entity_poly.pdbx_seq_one_letter_code
_entity_poly.pdbx_strand_id
1 'polypeptide(L)'
;QTDAAREAAETARSIGEELGDEELVASAGAAVVGRTVRRSRTAAAPASASAAAPAPAAAPDPHEQAVRRLAKKKSMTAKEFATASGFGEKKARAVLKELVAAGHAGQFKEGRVQRFWALSSGARPDIGLPAQVMTVAARIDANGAAAIARDHARSKLLGLIGNDEQLARVVLSYRLLYKVDFRETVERSLLHRVVGAGTEERLGSLYFHPHTLDVLTFSREGVVFAPRPAERASEVVDLDGFAAFAEATAAELPISETDYRARRSEKDVARETKTRFGAAPVRVTDVFFPLWEITLQRDGGAGYRVVTIDALVGRPVSWPAPA
;
A
#
# COMPACT_ATOMS: atom_id res chain seq x y z
N GLN A 1 36.52 -25.51 -27.33
CA GLN A 1 35.20 -25.04 -26.83
C GLN A 1 34.55 -26.02 -25.83
N THR A 2 35.17 -27.16 -25.52
CA THR A 2 34.62 -28.19 -24.61
C THR A 2 35.21 -28.18 -23.19
N ASP A 3 36.25 -27.41 -22.90
CA ASP A 3 36.86 -27.36 -21.55
C ASP A 3 36.22 -26.31 -20.62
N ALA A 4 35.76 -25.17 -21.15
CA ALA A 4 35.12 -24.13 -20.34
C ALA A 4 33.75 -24.56 -19.76
N ALA A 5 33.05 -25.48 -20.41
CA ALA A 5 31.79 -26.03 -19.91
C ALA A 5 31.99 -27.07 -18.80
N ARG A 6 33.18 -27.71 -18.75
CA ARG A 6 33.53 -28.70 -17.74
C ARG A 6 33.96 -28.03 -16.44
N GLU A 7 34.70 -26.93 -16.53
CA GLU A 7 35.15 -26.12 -15.37
C GLU A 7 33.97 -25.40 -14.67
N ALA A 8 32.95 -24.97 -15.43
CA ALA A 8 31.72 -24.40 -14.88
C ALA A 8 30.84 -25.45 -14.16
N ALA A 9 30.87 -26.71 -14.59
CA ALA A 9 30.11 -27.79 -13.97
C ALA A 9 30.77 -28.35 -12.69
N GLU A 10 32.11 -28.31 -12.60
CA GLU A 10 32.85 -28.66 -11.38
C GLU A 10 32.70 -27.60 -10.28
N THR A 11 32.66 -26.32 -10.65
CA THR A 11 32.42 -25.21 -9.70
C THR A 11 31.01 -25.26 -9.10
N ALA A 12 30.00 -25.67 -9.88
CA ALA A 12 28.62 -25.82 -9.41
C ALA A 12 28.41 -27.04 -8.48
N ARG A 13 29.25 -28.08 -8.58
CA ARG A 13 29.23 -29.22 -7.65
C ARG A 13 29.89 -28.89 -6.30
N SER A 14 30.97 -28.10 -6.30
CA SER A 14 31.65 -27.71 -5.06
C SER A 14 30.82 -26.81 -4.14
N ILE A 15 29.82 -26.10 -4.68
CA ILE A 15 28.94 -25.20 -3.90
C ILE A 15 27.71 -25.97 -3.34
N GLY A 16 27.44 -27.17 -3.86
CA GLY A 16 26.30 -28.01 -3.44
C GLY A 16 26.58 -28.97 -2.28
N GLU A 17 27.83 -29.13 -1.85
CA GLU A 17 28.23 -30.06 -0.78
C GLU A 17 28.50 -29.38 0.58
N GLU A 18 28.39 -28.05 0.69
CA GLU A 18 28.62 -27.31 1.94
C GLU A 18 27.35 -27.00 2.77
N LEU A 19 26.18 -27.50 2.37
CA LEU A 19 24.93 -27.30 3.10
C LEU A 19 24.16 -28.62 3.27
N GLY A 20 24.83 -29.58 3.89
CA GLY A 20 24.21 -30.73 4.53
C GLY A 20 24.15 -30.54 6.04
N ASP A 21 22.98 -30.83 6.61
CA ASP A 21 22.77 -31.29 7.98
C ASP A 21 23.02 -30.30 9.14
N GLU A 22 21.99 -29.53 9.49
CA GLU A 22 21.66 -29.36 10.91
C GLU A 22 20.19 -29.73 11.18
N GLU A 23 20.07 -30.82 11.92
CA GLU A 23 18.89 -31.51 12.39
C GLU A 23 18.23 -30.76 13.55
N LEU A 24 16.89 -30.78 13.53
CA LEU A 24 15.96 -30.78 14.67
C LEU A 24 16.57 -30.66 16.09
N VAL A 25 16.31 -29.51 16.74
CA VAL A 25 16.06 -29.49 18.19
C VAL A 25 14.72 -28.80 18.45
N ALA A 26 13.74 -29.63 18.78
CA ALA A 26 12.55 -29.21 19.49
C ALA A 26 12.95 -28.78 20.92
N SER A 27 12.57 -27.57 21.31
CA SER A 27 12.51 -27.18 22.72
C SER A 27 11.39 -26.15 22.92
N ALA A 28 10.48 -26.53 23.79
CA ALA A 28 9.33 -25.79 24.26
C ALA A 28 9.70 -24.52 25.04
N GLY A 29 8.70 -23.63 25.21
CA GLY A 29 8.51 -22.95 26.49
C GLY A 29 8.24 -21.45 26.40
N ALA A 30 6.96 -21.08 26.35
CA ALA A 30 6.41 -19.99 27.18
C ALA A 30 4.87 -20.01 27.08
N ALA A 31 4.27 -21.06 27.62
CA ALA A 31 2.86 -21.09 27.93
C ALA A 31 2.57 -20.11 29.07
N VAL A 32 1.53 -19.32 28.84
CA VAL A 32 0.89 -18.43 29.79
C VAL A 32 0.53 -19.16 31.08
N VAL A 33 0.89 -18.51 32.19
CA VAL A 33 0.67 -18.92 33.58
C VAL A 33 -0.83 -19.16 33.85
N GLY A 34 -1.24 -20.42 33.84
CA GLY A 34 -2.51 -20.88 34.40
C GLY A 34 -2.30 -21.35 35.84
N ARG A 35 -2.50 -20.46 36.82
CA ARG A 35 -2.44 -20.81 38.25
C ARG A 35 -3.86 -21.00 38.79
N THR A 36 -4.27 -22.25 38.94
CA THR A 36 -5.49 -22.64 39.67
C THR A 36 -5.08 -23.30 40.99
N VAL A 37 -5.22 -22.62 42.13
CA VAL A 37 -5.35 -23.28 43.45
C VAL A 37 -6.17 -22.43 44.42
N ARG A 38 -7.14 -23.11 45.04
CA ARG A 38 -7.85 -22.89 46.33
C ARG A 38 -8.89 -21.79 46.47
N ARG A 39 -10.14 -22.26 46.48
CA ARG A 39 -11.20 -21.84 47.42
C ARG A 39 -10.69 -21.96 48.86
N SER A 40 -10.92 -20.92 49.68
CA SER A 40 -11.62 -20.93 50.99
C SER A 40 -11.26 -19.68 51.80
N ARG A 41 -12.17 -18.70 51.89
CA ARG A 41 -12.67 -18.15 53.16
C ARG A 41 -13.68 -17.00 52.94
N THR A 42 -14.81 -17.16 53.60
CA THR A 42 -15.85 -16.18 53.92
C THR A 42 -15.28 -14.97 54.66
N ALA A 43 -15.59 -13.74 54.23
CA ALA A 43 -15.73 -12.57 55.10
C ALA A 43 -16.32 -11.36 54.35
N ALA A 44 -17.39 -10.81 54.95
CA ALA A 44 -17.86 -9.43 54.92
C ALA A 44 -18.23 -8.77 53.57
N ALA A 45 -19.54 -8.53 53.43
CA ALA A 45 -20.12 -7.62 52.45
C ALA A 45 -19.55 -6.18 52.61
N PRO A 46 -19.04 -5.55 51.54
CA PRO A 46 -18.90 -4.11 51.53
C PRO A 46 -20.28 -3.49 51.29
N ALA A 47 -20.60 -2.48 52.11
CA ALA A 47 -21.80 -1.69 52.03
C ALA A 47 -22.03 -1.17 50.60
N SER A 48 -23.29 -1.22 50.16
CA SER A 48 -23.77 -0.60 48.92
C SER A 48 -23.31 0.85 48.83
N ALA A 49 -22.25 1.10 48.07
CA ALA A 49 -21.98 2.41 47.53
C ALA A 49 -23.08 2.69 46.50
N SER A 50 -23.98 3.60 46.88
CA SER A 50 -24.98 4.19 46.01
C SER A 50 -24.31 4.63 44.71
N ALA A 51 -24.58 3.92 43.62
CA ALA A 51 -24.14 4.29 42.28
C ALA A 51 -24.78 5.64 41.95
N ALA A 52 -23.99 6.72 42.07
CA ALA A 52 -24.37 8.02 41.57
C ALA A 52 -24.71 7.87 40.09
N ALA A 53 -25.91 8.29 39.70
CA ALA A 53 -26.34 8.27 38.31
C ALA A 53 -25.28 8.95 37.44
N PRO A 54 -24.91 8.37 36.28
CA PRO A 54 -23.94 9.00 35.39
C PRO A 54 -24.44 10.40 35.04
N ALA A 55 -23.59 11.40 35.27
CA ALA A 55 -23.88 12.78 34.93
C ALA A 55 -24.34 12.86 33.46
N PRO A 56 -25.38 13.67 33.15
CA PRO A 56 -25.89 13.80 31.79
C PRO A 56 -24.74 14.19 30.86
N ALA A 57 -24.52 13.38 29.81
CA ALA A 57 -23.49 13.64 28.81
C ALA A 57 -23.63 15.07 28.28
N ALA A 58 -22.55 15.86 28.39
CA ALA A 58 -22.52 17.22 27.89
C ALA A 58 -22.98 17.24 26.42
N ALA A 59 -23.79 18.24 26.06
CA ALA A 59 -24.27 18.39 24.70
C ALA A 59 -23.06 18.38 23.74
N PRO A 60 -23.09 17.57 22.66
CA PRO A 60 -21.95 17.45 21.76
C PRO A 60 -21.60 18.80 21.15
N ASP A 61 -20.30 19.07 21.03
CA ASP A 61 -19.77 20.31 20.46
C ASP A 61 -20.44 20.59 19.09
N PRO A 62 -20.97 21.80 18.85
CA PRO A 62 -21.47 22.21 17.54
C PRO A 62 -20.57 21.85 16.35
N HIS A 63 -19.23 21.90 16.52
CA HIS A 63 -18.28 21.47 15.48
C HIS A 63 -18.36 19.97 15.22
N GLU A 64 -18.39 19.16 16.27
CA GLU A 64 -18.50 17.70 16.16
C GLU A 64 -19.83 17.29 15.50
N GLN A 65 -20.93 17.96 15.87
CA GLN A 65 -22.23 17.76 15.23
C GLN A 65 -22.20 18.09 13.74
N ALA A 66 -21.52 19.18 13.36
CA ALA A 66 -21.35 19.59 11.97
C ALA A 66 -20.55 18.54 11.15
N VAL A 67 -19.44 18.04 11.69
CA VAL A 67 -18.64 16.97 11.06
C VAL A 67 -19.48 15.69 10.92
N ARG A 68 -20.15 15.25 12.00
CA ARG A 68 -21.05 14.08 11.98
C ARG A 68 -22.16 14.25 10.94
N ARG A 69 -22.67 15.46 10.74
CA ARG A 69 -23.69 15.74 9.72
C ARG A 69 -23.12 15.62 8.31
N LEU A 70 -21.93 16.18 8.07
CA LEU A 70 -21.25 16.13 6.78
C LEU A 70 -20.88 14.68 6.40
N ALA A 71 -20.49 13.86 7.37
CA ALA A 71 -20.13 12.45 7.18
C ALA A 71 -21.32 11.54 6.77
N LYS A 72 -22.57 12.00 6.88
CA LYS A 72 -23.76 11.21 6.48
C LYS A 72 -23.91 11.01 4.97
N LYS A 73 -23.17 11.78 4.16
CA LYS A 73 -23.18 11.67 2.69
C LYS A 73 -21.75 11.65 2.18
N LYS A 74 -21.56 11.05 0.99
CA LYS A 74 -20.26 11.04 0.28
C LYS A 74 -19.69 12.45 0.10
N SER A 75 -20.53 13.41 -0.27
CA SER A 75 -20.19 14.83 -0.27
C SER A 75 -21.47 15.68 -0.34
N MET A 76 -21.38 16.95 0.08
CA MET A 76 -22.51 17.88 0.12
C MET A 76 -22.11 19.26 -0.41
N THR A 77 -23.03 19.94 -1.05
CA THR A 77 -22.96 21.38 -1.30
C THR A 77 -23.27 22.17 -0.01
N ALA A 78 -22.91 23.45 0.01
CA ALA A 78 -23.24 24.31 1.15
C ALA A 78 -24.76 24.42 1.39
N LYS A 79 -25.57 24.41 0.33
CA LYS A 79 -27.04 24.42 0.41
C LYS A 79 -27.58 23.13 1.04
N GLU A 80 -27.10 21.98 0.59
CA GLU A 80 -27.50 20.69 1.18
C GLU A 80 -27.10 20.59 2.66
N PHE A 81 -25.90 21.08 3.00
CA PHE A 81 -25.42 21.11 4.38
C PHE A 81 -26.26 22.06 5.25
N ALA A 82 -26.66 23.21 4.71
CA ALA A 82 -27.55 24.16 5.36
C ALA A 82 -28.90 23.52 5.71
N THR A 83 -29.56 22.90 4.73
CA THR A 83 -30.81 22.16 4.94
C THR A 83 -30.64 21.05 5.97
N ALA A 84 -29.56 20.25 5.85
CA ALA A 84 -29.33 19.15 6.75
C ALA A 84 -29.08 19.63 8.20
N SER A 85 -28.40 20.75 8.40
CA SER A 85 -28.01 21.23 9.74
C SER A 85 -29.01 22.24 10.34
N GLY A 86 -30.06 22.62 9.59
CA GLY A 86 -30.99 23.67 10.02
C GLY A 86 -30.38 25.07 10.04
N PHE A 87 -29.31 25.31 9.27
CA PHE A 87 -28.65 26.60 9.19
C PHE A 87 -29.13 27.41 7.98
N GLY A 88 -29.00 28.73 8.05
CA GLY A 88 -29.02 29.57 6.85
C GLY A 88 -27.77 29.31 5.99
N GLU A 89 -27.88 29.43 4.66
CA GLU A 89 -26.80 29.08 3.74
C GLU A 89 -25.50 29.86 3.98
N LYS A 90 -25.60 31.15 4.36
CA LYS A 90 -24.43 31.97 4.71
C LYS A 90 -23.67 31.39 5.91
N LYS A 91 -24.37 30.95 6.95
CA LYS A 91 -23.80 30.32 8.14
C LYS A 91 -23.20 28.95 7.79
N ALA A 92 -23.90 28.14 6.99
CA ALA A 92 -23.40 26.87 6.50
C ALA A 92 -22.07 27.01 5.75
N ARG A 93 -21.94 28.01 4.87
CA ARG A 93 -20.67 28.30 4.16
C ARG A 93 -19.54 28.69 5.11
N ALA A 94 -19.82 29.48 6.16
CA ALA A 94 -18.81 29.85 7.16
C ALA A 94 -18.32 28.62 7.94
N VAL A 95 -19.25 27.82 8.47
CA VAL A 95 -18.93 26.58 9.20
C VAL A 95 -18.14 25.61 8.33
N LEU A 96 -18.53 25.40 7.07
CA LEU A 96 -17.79 24.50 6.18
C LEU A 96 -16.37 25.00 5.89
N LYS A 97 -16.16 26.32 5.74
CA LYS A 97 -14.82 26.88 5.59
C LYS A 97 -13.98 26.70 6.85
N GLU A 98 -14.56 26.87 8.03
CA GLU A 98 -13.89 26.63 9.31
C GLU A 98 -13.50 25.15 9.45
N LEU A 99 -14.38 24.21 9.08
CA LEU A 99 -14.07 22.78 9.09
C LEU A 99 -12.94 22.41 8.12
N VAL A 100 -12.89 23.06 6.95
CA VAL A 100 -11.78 22.87 6.00
C VAL A 100 -10.48 23.43 6.56
N ALA A 101 -10.51 24.64 7.13
CA ALA A 101 -9.33 25.26 7.74
C ALA A 101 -8.81 24.46 8.94
N ALA A 102 -9.70 23.81 9.69
CA ALA A 102 -9.37 22.94 10.82
C ALA A 102 -8.95 21.51 10.41
N GLY A 103 -8.96 21.16 9.11
CA GLY A 103 -8.57 19.84 8.65
C GLY A 103 -9.58 18.72 8.98
N HIS A 104 -10.85 19.07 9.20
CA HIS A 104 -11.93 18.09 9.43
C HIS A 104 -12.77 17.82 8.18
N ALA A 105 -12.70 18.71 7.19
CA ALA A 105 -13.38 18.56 5.91
C ALA A 105 -12.42 18.82 4.75
N GLY A 106 -12.66 18.10 3.65
CA GLY A 106 -12.09 18.46 2.35
C GLY A 106 -13.10 19.23 1.50
N GLN A 107 -12.61 19.85 0.44
CA GLN A 107 -13.47 20.54 -0.54
C GLN A 107 -12.97 20.34 -1.98
N PHE A 108 -13.89 20.18 -2.93
CA PHE A 108 -13.58 20.01 -4.35
C PHE A 108 -14.67 20.59 -5.23
N LYS A 109 -14.38 20.79 -6.52
CA LYS A 109 -15.36 21.26 -7.50
C LYS A 109 -15.89 20.10 -8.33
N GLU A 110 -17.21 20.04 -8.46
CA GLU A 110 -17.91 19.17 -9.40
C GLU A 110 -18.65 20.07 -10.40
N GLY A 111 -18.09 20.19 -11.62
CA GLY A 111 -18.50 21.21 -12.58
C GLY A 111 -18.31 22.62 -12.01
N ARG A 112 -19.40 23.38 -11.88
CA ARG A 112 -19.39 24.74 -11.30
C ARG A 112 -19.69 24.77 -9.80
N VAL A 113 -19.95 23.62 -9.18
CA VAL A 113 -20.46 23.53 -7.82
C VAL A 113 -19.35 23.12 -6.86
N GLN A 114 -19.19 23.88 -5.78
CA GLN A 114 -18.30 23.52 -4.67
C GLN A 114 -18.96 22.49 -3.78
N ARG A 115 -18.26 21.39 -3.52
CA ARG A 115 -18.66 20.31 -2.62
C ARG A 115 -17.67 20.16 -1.48
N PHE A 116 -18.18 19.64 -0.38
CA PHE A 116 -17.48 19.42 0.87
C PHE A 116 -17.72 17.98 1.33
N TRP A 117 -16.74 17.38 1.99
CA TRP A 117 -16.87 16.05 2.60
C TRP A 117 -16.12 16.00 3.92
N ALA A 118 -16.53 15.10 4.81
CA ALA A 118 -15.84 14.90 6.08
C ALA A 118 -14.65 13.94 5.89
N LEU A 119 -13.47 14.33 6.38
CA LEU A 119 -12.28 13.47 6.35
C LEU A 119 -12.50 12.20 7.20
N SER A 120 -13.26 12.31 8.29
CA SER A 120 -13.66 11.20 9.15
C SER A 120 -14.58 10.15 8.48
N SER A 121 -15.13 10.46 7.29
CA SER A 121 -15.83 9.43 6.49
C SER A 121 -14.87 8.40 5.89
N GLY A 122 -13.57 8.70 5.90
CA GLY A 122 -12.51 7.90 5.30
C GLY A 122 -12.44 7.93 3.78
N ALA A 123 -13.48 8.44 3.11
CA ALA A 123 -13.55 8.47 1.65
C ALA A 123 -12.86 9.71 1.05
N ARG A 124 -12.45 9.56 -0.21
CA ARG A 124 -11.88 10.65 -1.03
C ARG A 124 -12.74 10.87 -2.29
N PRO A 125 -13.92 11.50 -2.15
CA PRO A 125 -14.88 11.65 -3.23
C PRO A 125 -14.37 12.58 -4.35
N ASP A 126 -13.42 13.45 -4.04
CA ASP A 126 -12.74 14.36 -4.96
C ASP A 126 -11.92 13.63 -6.05
N ILE A 127 -11.43 12.44 -5.72
CA ILE A 127 -10.80 11.50 -6.66
C ILE A 127 -11.62 10.21 -6.83
N GLY A 128 -12.85 10.17 -6.32
CA GLY A 128 -13.75 9.03 -6.51
C GLY A 128 -13.41 7.77 -5.71
N LEU A 129 -12.50 7.84 -4.73
CA LEU A 129 -12.14 6.68 -3.91
C LEU A 129 -13.17 6.38 -2.81
N PRO A 130 -13.41 5.09 -2.50
CA PRO A 130 -14.22 4.65 -1.37
C PRO A 130 -13.53 4.95 -0.03
N ALA A 131 -14.20 4.64 1.08
CA ALA A 131 -13.66 4.85 2.42
C ALA A 131 -12.45 3.96 2.73
N GLN A 132 -12.53 2.69 2.32
CA GLN A 132 -11.47 1.70 2.50
C GLN A 132 -10.91 1.32 1.14
N VAL A 133 -9.58 1.29 1.04
CA VAL A 133 -8.85 0.87 -0.15
C VAL A 133 -7.82 -0.18 0.21
N MET A 134 -7.47 -1.03 -0.75
CA MET A 134 -6.43 -2.05 -0.55
C MET A 134 -5.05 -1.42 -0.70
N THR A 135 -4.19 -1.69 0.26
CA THR A 135 -2.80 -1.23 0.28
C THR A 135 -1.86 -2.41 0.45
N VAL A 136 -0.64 -2.26 -0.04
CA VAL A 136 0.46 -3.11 0.37
C VAL A 136 1.01 -2.56 1.68
N ALA A 137 1.15 -3.43 2.69
CA ALA A 137 1.66 -3.04 3.99
C ALA A 137 3.16 -2.72 3.90
N ALA A 138 3.54 -1.49 4.23
CA ALA A 138 4.94 -1.09 4.34
C ALA A 138 5.64 -1.91 5.42
N ARG A 139 6.83 -2.43 5.11
CA ARG A 139 7.72 -3.13 6.06
C ARG A 139 8.83 -2.22 6.58
N ILE A 140 9.20 -1.23 5.78
CA ILE A 140 10.20 -0.23 6.14
C ILE A 140 9.48 1.03 6.61
N ASP A 141 9.74 1.40 7.85
CA ASP A 141 9.23 2.63 8.44
C ASP A 141 10.08 3.85 8.04
N ALA A 142 9.70 5.03 8.54
CA ALA A 142 10.40 6.27 8.22
C ALA A 142 11.88 6.27 8.68
N ASN A 143 12.18 5.60 9.80
CA ASN A 143 13.54 5.53 10.32
C ASN A 143 14.42 4.61 9.47
N GLY A 144 13.90 3.45 9.07
CA GLY A 144 14.55 2.54 8.14
C GLY A 144 14.78 3.18 6.78
N ALA A 145 13.78 3.88 6.24
CA ALA A 145 13.93 4.64 4.99
C ALA A 145 14.99 5.75 5.11
N ALA A 146 15.04 6.45 6.24
CA ALA A 146 16.08 7.45 6.50
C ALA A 146 17.48 6.84 6.66
N ALA A 147 17.61 5.62 7.21
CA ALA A 147 18.88 4.91 7.27
C ALA A 147 19.37 4.55 5.85
N ILE A 148 18.51 3.92 5.05
CA ILE A 148 18.79 3.58 3.65
C ILE A 148 19.13 4.84 2.85
N ALA A 149 18.45 5.95 3.09
CA ALA A 149 18.73 7.23 2.45
C ALA A 149 20.16 7.73 2.69
N ARG A 150 20.68 7.56 3.91
CA ARG A 150 22.06 7.94 4.26
C ARG A 150 23.08 7.05 3.55
N ASP A 151 22.79 5.75 3.41
CA ASP A 151 23.66 4.83 2.66
C ASP A 151 23.69 5.15 1.15
N HIS A 152 22.60 5.73 0.62
CA HIS A 152 22.51 6.22 -0.76
C HIS A 152 23.06 7.64 -0.96
N ALA A 153 23.40 8.36 0.11
CA ALA A 153 23.92 9.71 0.02
C ALA A 153 25.34 9.68 -0.56
N ARG A 154 25.61 10.55 -1.54
CA ARG A 154 26.95 10.67 -2.10
C ARG A 154 27.85 11.39 -1.11
N SER A 155 28.99 10.79 -0.79
CA SER A 155 30.07 11.44 -0.04
C SER A 155 31.27 11.67 -0.95
N LYS A 156 32.01 12.75 -0.73
CA LYS A 156 33.32 12.97 -1.38
C LYS A 156 34.26 11.81 -1.03
N LEU A 157 34.76 11.12 -2.05
CA LEU A 157 35.88 10.20 -1.90
C LEU A 157 37.16 11.03 -1.77
N LEU A 158 37.78 10.99 -0.58
CA LEU A 158 39.08 11.61 -0.28
C LEU A 158 39.17 13.12 -0.61
N GLY A 159 38.06 13.85 -0.49
CA GLY A 159 38.03 15.32 -0.59
C GLY A 159 38.30 15.90 -1.98
N LEU A 160 38.45 15.08 -3.03
CA LEU A 160 38.98 15.55 -4.31
C LEU A 160 37.91 15.84 -5.37
N ILE A 161 36.79 15.09 -5.45
CA ILE A 161 35.74 15.34 -6.46
C ILE A 161 34.37 14.89 -5.93
N GLY A 162 33.38 15.79 -5.93
CA GLY A 162 31.98 15.50 -5.59
C GLY A 162 31.36 16.54 -4.65
N ASN A 163 30.03 16.57 -4.56
CA ASN A 163 29.30 17.29 -3.52
C ASN A 163 28.79 16.25 -2.53
N ASP A 164 28.96 16.54 -1.23
CA ASP A 164 28.36 15.74 -0.19
C ASP A 164 26.84 15.94 -0.25
N GLU A 165 26.09 14.87 -0.07
CA GLU A 165 24.64 14.90 0.00
C GLU A 165 24.20 14.65 1.44
N GLN A 166 23.23 15.43 1.90
CA GLN A 166 22.59 15.27 3.19
C GLN A 166 21.11 14.93 3.00
N LEU A 167 20.59 14.12 3.92
CA LEU A 167 19.17 13.80 3.94
C LEU A 167 18.36 15.05 4.31
N ALA A 168 17.57 15.55 3.36
CA ALA A 168 16.71 16.72 3.57
C ALA A 168 15.28 16.30 3.97
N ARG A 169 14.74 15.26 3.33
CA ARG A 169 13.34 14.86 3.54
C ARG A 169 13.12 13.38 3.21
N VAL A 170 12.22 12.74 3.95
CA VAL A 170 11.68 11.41 3.66
C VAL A 170 10.15 11.51 3.71
N VAL A 171 9.46 11.11 2.64
CA VAL A 171 8.00 11.18 2.54
C VAL A 171 7.45 9.83 2.08
N LEU A 172 6.46 9.31 2.79
CA LEU A 172 5.71 8.15 2.33
C LEU A 172 4.68 8.61 1.29
N SER A 173 4.64 7.91 0.16
CA SER A 173 3.71 8.14 -0.93
C SER A 173 3.11 6.81 -1.37
N TYR A 174 1.81 6.74 -1.54
CA TYR A 174 1.10 5.55 -2.01
C TYR A 174 0.76 5.73 -3.49
N ARG A 175 1.36 4.91 -4.34
CA ARG A 175 1.16 4.94 -5.81
C ARG A 175 0.24 3.80 -6.24
N LEU A 176 -0.60 4.07 -7.24
CA LEU A 176 -1.59 3.11 -7.71
C LEU A 176 -0.94 1.95 -8.48
N LEU A 177 -1.44 0.74 -8.28
CA LEU A 177 -1.30 -0.44 -9.12
C LEU A 177 -2.69 -1.00 -9.43
N TYR A 178 -2.84 -1.62 -10.59
CA TYR A 178 -4.00 -2.46 -10.86
C TYR A 178 -3.68 -3.91 -10.52
N LYS A 179 -4.39 -4.49 -9.55
CA LYS A 179 -4.43 -5.94 -9.34
C LYS A 179 -5.46 -6.55 -10.28
N VAL A 180 -5.03 -7.47 -11.12
CA VAL A 180 -5.88 -8.23 -12.04
C VAL A 180 -5.89 -9.68 -11.62
N ASP A 181 -6.98 -10.14 -11.04
CA ASP A 181 -7.18 -11.57 -10.81
C ASP A 181 -7.54 -12.22 -12.15
N PHE A 182 -6.92 -13.34 -12.48
CA PHE A 182 -7.08 -13.99 -13.78
C PHE A 182 -7.28 -15.51 -13.67
N ARG A 183 -7.79 -16.07 -14.78
CA ARG A 183 -7.81 -17.50 -15.07
C ARG A 183 -7.02 -17.77 -16.34
N GLU A 184 -6.12 -18.73 -16.31
CA GLU A 184 -5.28 -19.12 -17.44
C GLU A 184 -5.38 -20.63 -17.66
N THR A 185 -5.65 -21.07 -18.89
CA THR A 185 -5.66 -22.50 -19.24
C THR A 185 -4.32 -22.84 -19.90
N VAL A 186 -3.54 -23.71 -19.27
CA VAL A 186 -2.21 -24.09 -19.72
C VAL A 186 -2.18 -25.55 -20.15
N GLU A 187 -1.55 -25.86 -21.28
CA GLU A 187 -1.34 -27.25 -21.69
C GLU A 187 -0.35 -27.96 -20.76
N ARG A 188 -0.72 -29.13 -20.25
CA ARG A 188 0.18 -29.98 -19.47
C ARG A 188 1.26 -30.57 -20.38
N SER A 189 2.47 -30.71 -19.83
CA SER A 189 3.58 -31.37 -20.54
C SER A 189 3.21 -32.82 -20.88
N LEU A 190 3.79 -33.33 -21.98
CA LEU A 190 3.41 -34.63 -22.56
C LEU A 190 3.51 -35.80 -21.56
N LEU A 191 4.46 -35.75 -20.62
CA LEU A 191 4.63 -36.76 -19.57
C LEU A 191 3.45 -36.84 -18.58
N HIS A 192 2.70 -35.74 -18.38
CA HIS A 192 1.53 -35.71 -17.51
C HIS A 192 0.20 -35.97 -18.23
N ARG A 193 0.19 -36.04 -19.57
CA ARG A 193 -1.04 -36.28 -20.36
C ARG A 193 -1.53 -37.73 -20.33
N VAL A 194 -0.71 -38.67 -19.85
CA VAL A 194 -1.04 -40.11 -19.86
C VAL A 194 -2.10 -40.47 -18.80
N VAL A 195 -2.42 -39.57 -17.85
CA VAL A 195 -3.29 -39.89 -16.68
C VAL A 195 -4.41 -38.85 -16.44
N GLY A 196 -4.72 -37.96 -17.40
CA GLY A 196 -5.82 -36.99 -17.19
C GLY A 196 -6.00 -35.95 -18.30
N ALA A 197 -6.84 -34.94 -18.02
CA ALA A 197 -7.09 -33.83 -18.93
C ALA A 197 -5.78 -33.15 -19.36
N GLY A 198 -5.62 -32.88 -20.66
CA GLY A 198 -4.40 -32.35 -21.25
C GLY A 198 -4.11 -30.88 -20.93
N THR A 199 -5.01 -30.21 -20.19
CA THR A 199 -4.92 -28.82 -19.78
C THR A 199 -5.12 -28.67 -18.29
N GLU A 200 -4.53 -27.62 -17.73
CA GLU A 200 -4.63 -27.21 -16.34
C GLU A 200 -5.13 -25.77 -16.27
N GLU A 201 -6.14 -25.53 -15.42
CA GLU A 201 -6.57 -24.18 -15.10
C GLU A 201 -5.71 -23.64 -13.95
N ARG A 202 -5.15 -22.45 -14.16
CA ARG A 202 -4.38 -21.72 -13.16
C ARG A 202 -5.10 -20.42 -12.82
N LEU A 203 -5.15 -20.13 -11.53
CA LEU A 203 -5.66 -18.88 -10.99
C LEU A 203 -4.51 -18.11 -10.39
N GLY A 204 -4.52 -16.80 -10.52
CA GLY A 204 -3.49 -15.94 -9.95
C GLY A 204 -3.86 -14.47 -10.09
N SER A 205 -2.89 -13.63 -9.77
CA SER A 205 -3.01 -12.19 -9.90
C SER A 205 -1.85 -11.65 -10.73
N LEU A 206 -2.07 -10.51 -11.38
CA LEU A 206 -1.02 -9.70 -11.99
C LEU A 206 -1.15 -8.27 -11.49
N TYR A 207 -0.04 -7.57 -11.37
CA TYR A 207 -0.01 -6.18 -10.92
C TYR A 207 0.49 -5.28 -12.05
N PHE A 208 -0.35 -4.36 -12.51
CA PHE A 208 -0.03 -3.48 -13.63
C PHE A 208 0.23 -2.05 -13.15
N HIS A 209 1.25 -1.43 -13.74
CA HIS A 209 1.47 0.00 -13.61
C HIS A 209 0.33 0.80 -14.27
N PRO A 210 -0.25 1.84 -13.63
CA PRO A 210 -1.49 2.48 -14.06
C PRO A 210 -1.38 3.26 -15.39
N HIS A 211 -0.18 3.62 -15.84
CA HIS A 211 0.02 4.40 -17.06
C HIS A 211 0.53 3.57 -18.22
N THR A 212 1.65 2.87 -18.01
CA THR A 212 2.34 2.10 -19.05
C THR A 212 1.71 0.73 -19.27
N LEU A 213 0.93 0.25 -18.28
CA LEU A 213 0.43 -1.12 -18.26
C LEU A 213 1.56 -2.15 -18.34
N ASP A 214 2.76 -1.80 -17.88
CA ASP A 214 3.83 -2.76 -17.62
C ASP A 214 3.47 -3.59 -16.39
N VAL A 215 3.88 -4.84 -16.39
CA VAL A 215 3.65 -5.78 -15.30
C VAL A 215 4.75 -5.63 -14.27
N LEU A 216 4.35 -5.48 -13.02
CA LEU A 216 5.22 -5.50 -11.87
C LEU A 216 5.72 -6.93 -11.62
N THR A 217 7.02 -7.04 -11.47
CA THR A 217 7.69 -8.19 -10.88
C THR A 217 8.34 -7.79 -9.57
N PHE A 218 8.43 -8.73 -8.64
CA PHE A 218 9.03 -8.48 -7.34
C PHE A 218 10.06 -9.56 -6.99
N SER A 219 11.23 -9.12 -6.54
CA SER A 219 12.30 -10.00 -6.06
C SER A 219 13.04 -9.36 -4.89
N ARG A 220 14.11 -10.01 -4.41
CA ARG A 220 15.02 -9.42 -3.40
C ARG A 220 15.73 -8.15 -3.90
N GLU A 221 15.78 -7.95 -5.21
CA GLU A 221 16.35 -6.76 -5.85
C GLU A 221 15.36 -5.60 -5.91
N GLY A 222 14.10 -5.83 -5.55
CA GLY A 222 13.04 -4.81 -5.48
C GLY A 222 11.98 -4.99 -6.55
N VAL A 223 11.32 -3.87 -6.87
CA VAL A 223 10.24 -3.78 -7.84
C VAL A 223 10.81 -3.46 -9.22
N VAL A 224 10.40 -4.23 -10.24
CA VAL A 224 10.73 -3.96 -11.65
C VAL A 224 9.45 -4.02 -12.48
N PHE A 225 9.31 -3.09 -13.42
CA PHE A 225 8.23 -3.07 -14.40
C PHE A 225 8.76 -3.51 -15.76
N ALA A 226 8.09 -4.48 -16.37
CA ALA A 226 8.38 -4.92 -17.72
C ALA A 226 7.08 -5.14 -18.50
N PRO A 227 7.04 -4.89 -19.82
CA PRO A 227 5.86 -5.18 -20.61
C PRO A 227 5.46 -6.65 -20.46
N ARG A 228 6.37 -7.58 -20.72
CA ARG A 228 6.09 -9.02 -20.64
C ARG A 228 7.22 -9.74 -19.91
N PRO A 229 7.17 -9.83 -18.57
CA PRO A 229 8.25 -10.45 -17.79
C PRO A 229 8.31 -11.98 -17.93
N ALA A 230 7.22 -12.63 -18.34
CA ALA A 230 7.15 -14.07 -18.55
C ALA A 230 6.27 -14.39 -19.77
N GLU A 231 6.37 -15.62 -20.29
CA GLU A 231 5.53 -16.07 -21.39
C GLU A 231 4.07 -16.22 -20.95
N ARG A 232 3.85 -16.77 -19.74
CA ARG A 232 2.53 -17.01 -19.13
C ARG A 232 2.26 -16.07 -17.97
N ALA A 233 0.97 -15.82 -17.72
CA ALA A 233 0.58 -14.98 -16.58
C ALA A 233 0.92 -15.66 -15.25
N SER A 234 0.70 -16.98 -15.14
CA SER A 234 0.99 -17.76 -13.93
C SER A 234 2.47 -17.94 -13.60
N GLU A 235 3.38 -17.50 -14.48
CA GLU A 235 4.83 -17.60 -14.29
C GLU A 235 5.45 -16.28 -13.80
N VAL A 236 4.67 -15.19 -13.75
CA VAL A 236 5.13 -13.89 -13.27
C VAL A 236 5.38 -13.96 -11.76
N VAL A 237 6.60 -13.64 -11.33
CA VAL A 237 6.94 -13.50 -9.90
C VAL A 237 6.47 -12.12 -9.43
N ASP A 238 5.34 -12.09 -8.74
CA ASP A 238 4.64 -10.88 -8.36
C ASP A 238 4.70 -10.61 -6.84
N LEU A 239 3.74 -9.83 -6.31
CA LEU A 239 3.68 -9.50 -4.88
C LEU A 239 3.10 -10.62 -4.01
N ASP A 240 2.42 -11.60 -4.60
CA ASP A 240 1.74 -12.64 -3.84
C ASP A 240 2.79 -13.56 -3.17
N GLY A 241 2.57 -13.85 -1.88
CA GLY A 241 3.54 -14.56 -1.04
C GLY A 241 4.71 -13.70 -0.54
N PHE A 242 5.00 -12.56 -1.17
CA PHE A 242 6.06 -11.64 -0.72
C PHE A 242 5.54 -10.49 0.13
N ALA A 243 4.35 -9.96 -0.19
CA ALA A 243 3.76 -8.78 0.46
C ALA A 243 2.54 -9.14 1.31
N ALA A 244 2.31 -8.37 2.37
CA ALA A 244 1.04 -8.40 3.10
C ALA A 244 0.15 -7.28 2.56
N PHE A 245 -1.14 -7.57 2.41
CA PHE A 245 -2.14 -6.59 2.00
C PHE A 245 -2.97 -6.17 3.21
N ALA A 246 -3.32 -4.88 3.28
CA ALA A 246 -4.14 -4.31 4.34
C ALA A 246 -5.19 -3.37 3.76
N GLU A 247 -6.35 -3.33 4.40
CA GLU A 247 -7.33 -2.26 4.17
C GLU A 247 -6.87 -1.01 4.90
N ALA A 248 -6.95 0.14 4.23
CA ALA A 248 -6.64 1.42 4.82
C ALA A 248 -7.63 2.51 4.39
N THR A 249 -7.75 3.51 5.25
CA THR A 249 -8.64 4.65 5.05
C THR A 249 -8.11 5.57 3.96
N ALA A 250 -8.83 5.72 2.84
CA ALA A 250 -8.35 6.49 1.69
C ALA A 250 -8.05 7.96 2.01
N ALA A 251 -8.80 8.56 2.94
CA ALA A 251 -8.61 9.94 3.38
C ALA A 251 -7.31 10.19 4.15
N GLU A 252 -6.73 9.15 4.75
CA GLU A 252 -5.52 9.24 5.57
C GLU A 252 -4.25 8.89 4.78
N LEU A 253 -4.41 8.27 3.61
CA LEU A 253 -3.29 7.85 2.79
C LEU A 253 -2.73 9.02 1.96
N PRO A 254 -1.40 9.23 1.98
CA PRO A 254 -0.75 10.17 1.07
C PRO A 254 -0.68 9.57 -0.35
N ILE A 255 -1.83 9.55 -1.03
CA ILE A 255 -1.97 8.99 -2.37
C ILE A 255 -1.42 9.96 -3.41
N SER A 256 -0.66 9.45 -4.37
CA SER A 256 -0.29 10.17 -5.59
C SER A 256 -1.53 10.44 -6.46
N GLU A 257 -2.10 11.64 -6.32
CA GLU A 257 -3.26 12.05 -7.12
C GLU A 257 -2.96 12.09 -8.62
N THR A 258 -1.72 12.43 -8.99
CA THR A 258 -1.29 12.47 -10.38
C THR A 258 -1.44 11.09 -11.03
N ASP A 259 -0.96 10.04 -10.37
CA ASP A 259 -1.07 8.69 -10.93
C ASP A 259 -2.52 8.24 -11.01
N TYR A 260 -3.26 8.51 -9.94
CA TYR A 260 -4.64 8.09 -9.87
C TYR A 260 -5.49 8.79 -10.95
N ARG A 261 -5.28 10.08 -11.21
CA ARG A 261 -6.03 10.83 -12.23
C ARG A 261 -5.61 10.47 -13.65
N ALA A 262 -4.32 10.22 -13.90
CA ALA A 262 -3.79 9.91 -15.23
C ALA A 262 -3.83 8.40 -15.58
N ARG A 263 -4.47 7.57 -14.75
CA ARG A 263 -4.55 6.12 -14.96
C ARG A 263 -5.34 5.75 -16.21
N ARG A 264 -4.94 4.64 -16.84
CA ARG A 264 -5.68 3.98 -17.92
C ARG A 264 -6.98 3.38 -17.37
N SER A 265 -7.95 3.09 -18.24
CA SER A 265 -9.21 2.50 -17.76
C SER A 265 -9.04 1.03 -17.39
N GLU A 266 -9.84 0.51 -16.46
CA GLU A 266 -9.86 -0.93 -16.13
C GLU A 266 -10.10 -1.81 -17.36
N LYS A 267 -10.86 -1.32 -18.35
CA LYS A 267 -11.07 -1.99 -19.64
C LYS A 267 -9.77 -2.14 -20.43
N ASP A 268 -8.89 -1.16 -20.39
CA ASP A 268 -7.59 -1.23 -21.05
C ASP A 268 -6.70 -2.27 -20.37
N VAL A 269 -6.69 -2.31 -19.04
CA VAL A 269 -5.93 -3.30 -18.26
C VAL A 269 -6.40 -4.72 -18.54
N ALA A 270 -7.72 -4.94 -18.53
CA ALA A 270 -8.32 -6.23 -18.84
C ALA A 270 -8.02 -6.68 -20.29
N ARG A 271 -8.02 -5.74 -21.25
CA ARG A 271 -7.63 -6.01 -22.63
C ARG A 271 -6.15 -6.38 -22.72
N GLU A 272 -5.26 -5.63 -22.08
CA GLU A 272 -3.83 -5.96 -22.06
C GLU A 272 -3.54 -7.33 -21.47
N THR A 273 -4.23 -7.71 -20.39
CA THR A 273 -4.09 -9.04 -19.77
C THR A 273 -4.39 -10.15 -20.77
N LYS A 274 -5.52 -10.03 -21.50
CA LYS A 274 -5.91 -10.99 -22.54
C LYS A 274 -4.92 -11.02 -23.70
N THR A 275 -4.56 -9.85 -24.23
CA THR A 275 -3.69 -9.74 -25.42
C THR A 275 -2.29 -10.26 -25.13
N ARG A 276 -1.75 -9.96 -23.94
CA ARG A 276 -0.35 -10.24 -23.61
C ARG A 276 -0.10 -11.67 -23.16
N PHE A 277 -1.04 -12.25 -22.41
CA PHE A 277 -0.87 -13.56 -21.78
C PHE A 277 -1.87 -14.62 -22.26
N GLY A 278 -2.93 -14.23 -23.00
CA GLY A 278 -4.03 -15.15 -23.28
C GLY A 278 -4.88 -15.50 -22.05
N ALA A 279 -4.62 -14.85 -20.91
CA ALA A 279 -5.33 -15.08 -19.66
C ALA A 279 -6.68 -14.32 -19.63
N ALA A 280 -7.71 -14.95 -19.05
CA ALA A 280 -9.02 -14.34 -18.86
C ALA A 280 -9.04 -13.53 -17.55
N PRO A 281 -9.12 -12.19 -17.59
CA PRO A 281 -9.28 -11.38 -16.39
C PRO A 281 -10.65 -11.66 -15.75
N VAL A 282 -10.64 -11.87 -14.44
CA VAL A 282 -11.81 -12.12 -13.59
C VAL A 282 -12.23 -10.83 -12.90
N ARG A 283 -11.28 -10.09 -12.35
CA ARG A 283 -11.52 -8.88 -11.55
C ARG A 283 -10.33 -7.94 -11.67
N VAL A 284 -10.61 -6.64 -11.74
CA VAL A 284 -9.61 -5.57 -11.65
C VAL A 284 -9.86 -4.81 -10.35
N THR A 285 -8.81 -4.49 -9.60
CA THR A 285 -8.92 -3.77 -8.31
C THR A 285 -7.76 -2.80 -8.16
N ASP A 286 -8.05 -1.62 -7.64
CA ASP A 286 -7.04 -0.63 -7.28
C ASP A 286 -6.29 -1.10 -6.02
N VAL A 287 -4.96 -1.13 -6.10
CA VAL A 287 -4.05 -1.43 -4.98
C VAL A 287 -3.05 -0.30 -4.85
N PHE A 288 -2.85 0.19 -3.63
CA PHE A 288 -1.89 1.25 -3.38
C PHE A 288 -0.59 0.71 -2.83
N PHE A 289 0.49 0.92 -3.57
CA PHE A 289 1.83 0.46 -3.25
C PHE A 289 2.62 1.56 -2.52
N PRO A 290 3.17 1.29 -1.33
CA PRO A 290 3.92 2.27 -0.56
C PRO A 290 5.33 2.46 -1.10
N LEU A 291 5.70 3.71 -1.34
CA LEU A 291 7.04 4.14 -1.74
C LEU A 291 7.53 5.24 -0.82
N TRP A 292 8.83 5.24 -0.54
CA TRP A 292 9.50 6.35 0.12
C TRP A 292 10.13 7.26 -0.93
N GLU A 293 9.73 8.53 -0.93
CA GLU A 293 10.37 9.60 -1.69
C GLU A 293 11.40 10.30 -0.79
N ILE A 294 12.67 10.13 -1.13
CA ILE A 294 13.81 10.60 -0.37
C ILE A 294 14.42 11.78 -1.12
N THR A 295 14.44 12.95 -0.48
CA THR A 295 15.14 14.13 -1.01
C THR A 295 16.50 14.25 -0.34
N LEU A 296 17.55 14.18 -1.16
CA LEU A 296 18.94 14.40 -0.78
C LEU A 296 19.37 15.77 -1.29
N GLN A 297 19.85 16.63 -0.39
CA GLN A 297 20.32 17.99 -0.71
C GLN A 297 21.84 17.99 -0.81
N ARG A 298 22.39 18.67 -1.83
CA ARG A 298 23.84 18.84 -1.97
C ARG A 298 24.35 19.93 -1.03
N ASP A 299 25.49 19.69 -0.40
CA ASP A 299 26.23 20.67 0.38
C ASP A 299 26.49 21.94 -0.45
N GLY A 300 26.31 23.10 0.17
CA GLY A 300 26.32 24.40 -0.51
C GLY A 300 24.99 24.80 -1.15
N GLY A 301 23.93 23.99 -1.00
CA GLY A 301 22.55 24.35 -1.34
C GLY A 301 22.21 24.37 -2.84
N ALA A 302 23.16 24.12 -3.73
CA ALA A 302 23.02 24.27 -5.18
C ALA A 302 22.36 23.08 -5.90
N GLY A 303 21.52 22.29 -5.23
CA GLY A 303 20.72 21.25 -5.87
C GLY A 303 20.18 20.16 -4.95
N TYR A 304 19.21 19.42 -5.47
CA TYR A 304 18.63 18.25 -4.82
C TYR A 304 18.56 17.06 -5.77
N ARG A 305 18.53 15.86 -5.21
CA ARG A 305 18.25 14.60 -5.90
C ARG A 305 17.11 13.89 -5.17
N VAL A 306 16.13 13.41 -5.93
CA VAL A 306 15.08 12.56 -5.38
C VAL A 306 15.40 11.12 -5.71
N VAL A 307 15.33 10.26 -4.70
CA VAL A 307 15.42 8.81 -4.83
C VAL A 307 14.11 8.24 -4.35
N THR A 308 13.51 7.34 -5.13
CA THR A 308 12.34 6.59 -4.69
C THR A 308 12.78 5.17 -4.37
N ILE A 309 12.43 4.69 -3.18
CA ILE A 309 12.64 3.29 -2.79
C ILE A 309 11.30 2.63 -2.47
N ASP A 310 11.21 1.32 -2.70
CA ASP A 310 10.04 0.54 -2.27
C ASP A 310 10.01 0.40 -0.75
N ALA A 311 8.83 0.40 -0.13
CA ALA A 311 8.72 0.26 1.32
C ALA A 311 8.67 -1.21 1.81
N LEU A 312 8.95 -2.20 0.95
CA LEU A 312 8.97 -3.62 1.31
C LEU A 312 10.38 -4.11 1.66
N VAL A 313 11.34 -3.83 0.78
CA VAL A 313 12.75 -4.26 0.87
C VAL A 313 13.72 -3.09 0.74
N GLY A 314 13.24 -1.88 0.43
CA GLY A 314 14.04 -0.66 0.53
C GLY A 314 14.95 -0.45 -0.66
N ARG A 315 14.64 -1.06 -1.80
CA ARG A 315 15.43 -0.98 -3.01
C ARG A 315 14.98 0.20 -3.86
N PRO A 316 15.90 0.87 -4.57
CA PRO A 316 15.53 1.91 -5.53
C PRO A 316 14.52 1.38 -6.56
N VAL A 317 13.48 2.16 -6.82
CA VAL A 317 12.48 1.84 -7.84
C VAL A 317 12.43 2.93 -8.89
N SER A 318 12.50 2.53 -10.15
CA SER A 318 12.21 3.39 -11.30
C SER A 318 10.72 3.30 -11.60
N TRP A 319 9.92 4.11 -10.89
CA TRP A 319 8.48 4.12 -11.09
C TRP A 319 8.12 4.98 -12.32
N PRO A 320 7.52 4.41 -13.39
CA PRO A 320 7.30 5.16 -14.63
C PRO A 320 6.41 6.39 -14.42
N ALA A 321 6.81 7.52 -14.99
CA ALA A 321 6.03 8.75 -14.93
C ALA A 321 4.79 8.65 -15.84
N PRO A 322 3.70 9.36 -15.53
CA PRO A 322 2.64 9.59 -16.51
C PRO A 322 3.21 10.34 -17.72
N ALA A 323 2.85 9.86 -18.92
CA ALA A 323 3.24 10.45 -20.20
C ALA A 323 2.53 11.79 -20.48
#